data_AF-A0A965BRD2-F1
#
_entry.id   AF-A0A965BRD2-F1
#
_cell.length_a   1.000
_cell.length_b   1.000
_cell.length_c   1.000
_cell.angle_alpha   90.00
_cell.angle_beta   90.00
_cell.angle_gamma   90.00
#
_symmetry.space_group_name_H-M   'P 1'
#
loop_
_entity.id
_entity.type
_entity.pdbx_description
1 polymer ?
#
loop_
_entity_poly.entity_id
_entity_poly.type
_entity_poly.pdbx_seq_one_letter_code
_entity_poly.pdbx_strand_id
1 'polypeptide(L)'
;MNQQPNSVATQSENIDLARQALSQAKSVLNNAIGAVRDQVYVSGRVDEALLHNAQQDCYDLAMLSADVWSAQCLVEFAETQSRSSLVCQLTWKFVAEKVRGVMAAQFAGASTLESSRKTFESLAARPALQQFLDEHGARDSYADLGRLLSETEVNIGKTVTFPMR
;
A
#
# COMPACT_ATOMS: atom_id res chain seq x y z
N MET A 1 -29.56 5.65 -23.40
CA MET A 1 -28.22 5.73 -22.80
C MET A 1 -28.03 4.48 -21.97
N ASN A 2 -27.29 3.49 -22.49
CA ASN A 2 -26.97 2.27 -21.75
C ASN A 2 -25.82 2.60 -20.81
N GLN A 3 -26.09 2.63 -19.50
CA GLN A 3 -25.04 2.55 -18.49
C GLN A 3 -24.43 1.15 -18.60
N GLN A 4 -23.17 1.07 -19.03
CA GLN A 4 -22.37 -0.14 -18.83
C GLN A 4 -22.32 -0.42 -17.32
N PRO A 5 -22.54 -1.67 -16.88
CA PRO A 5 -22.30 -2.00 -15.48
C PRO A 5 -20.82 -1.73 -15.20
N ASN A 6 -20.54 -0.92 -14.17
CA ASN A 6 -19.19 -0.78 -13.63
C ASN A 6 -18.70 -2.19 -13.29
N SER A 7 -17.83 -2.73 -14.14
CA SER A 7 -17.23 -4.04 -13.94
C SER A 7 -16.41 -3.98 -12.66
N VAL A 8 -16.85 -4.67 -11.61
CA VAL A 8 -16.05 -4.88 -10.41
C VAL A 8 -14.78 -5.62 -10.84
N ALA A 9 -13.61 -5.05 -10.55
CA ALA A 9 -12.34 -5.64 -10.91
C ALA A 9 -12.24 -7.07 -10.35
N THR A 10 -11.74 -7.99 -11.18
CA THR A 10 -11.52 -9.38 -10.77
C THR A 10 -10.41 -9.45 -9.72
N GLN A 11 -10.34 -10.57 -8.98
CA GLN A 11 -9.25 -10.78 -8.01
C GLN A 11 -7.85 -10.66 -8.65
N SER A 12 -7.69 -11.19 -9.85
CA SER A 12 -6.43 -11.09 -10.60
C SER A 12 -6.11 -9.64 -10.95
N GLU A 13 -7.10 -8.88 -11.44
CA GLU A 13 -6.93 -7.46 -11.77
C GLU A 13 -6.56 -6.63 -10.53
N ASN A 14 -7.19 -6.89 -9.39
CA ASN A 14 -6.85 -6.19 -8.14
C ASN A 14 -5.46 -6.55 -7.60
N ILE A 15 -4.98 -7.78 -7.80
CA ILE A 15 -3.59 -8.13 -7.50
C ILE A 15 -2.63 -7.36 -8.41
N ASP A 16 -2.93 -7.25 -9.70
CA ASP A 16 -2.12 -6.46 -10.63
C ASP A 16 -2.13 -4.97 -10.29
N LEU A 17 -3.27 -4.41 -9.89
CA LEU A 17 -3.40 -3.03 -9.43
C LEU A 17 -2.64 -2.81 -8.11
N ALA A 18 -2.71 -3.76 -7.17
CA ALA A 18 -1.94 -3.71 -5.93
C ALA A 18 -0.42 -3.71 -6.20
N ARG A 19 0.06 -4.57 -7.12
CA ARG A 19 1.47 -4.59 -7.55
C ARG A 19 1.90 -3.26 -8.17
N GLN A 20 1.06 -2.68 -9.02
CA GLN A 20 1.34 -1.40 -9.65
C GLN A 20 1.37 -0.26 -8.63
N ALA A 21 0.43 -0.25 -7.67
CA ALA A 21 0.37 0.74 -6.59
C ALA A 21 1.64 0.69 -5.74
N LEU A 22 2.07 -0.52 -5.35
CA LEU A 22 3.31 -0.74 -4.59
C LEU A 22 4.55 -0.34 -5.36
N SER A 23 4.62 -0.66 -6.66
CA SER A 23 5.75 -0.27 -7.51
C SER A 23 5.93 1.25 -7.53
N GLN A 24 4.82 1.99 -7.60
CA GLN A 24 4.85 3.46 -7.54
C GLN A 24 5.25 3.97 -6.15
N ALA A 25 4.68 3.43 -5.08
CA ALA A 25 5.08 3.81 -3.71
C ALA A 25 6.58 3.56 -3.47
N LYS A 26 7.12 2.43 -3.95
CA LYS A 26 8.55 2.13 -3.91
C LYS A 26 9.37 3.17 -4.67
N SER A 27 8.95 3.55 -5.88
CA SER A 27 9.64 4.57 -6.66
C SER A 27 9.68 5.92 -5.93
N VAL A 28 8.55 6.33 -5.35
CA VAL A 28 8.44 7.56 -4.56
C VAL A 28 9.36 7.53 -3.35
N LEU A 29 9.31 6.44 -2.59
CA LEU A 29 10.13 6.24 -1.40
C LEU A 29 11.63 6.24 -1.73
N ASN A 30 12.04 5.54 -2.80
CA ASN A 30 13.43 5.52 -3.24
C ASN A 30 13.94 6.91 -3.66
N ASN A 31 13.09 7.73 -4.29
CA ASN A 31 13.44 9.10 -4.61
C ASN A 31 13.65 9.94 -3.35
N ALA A 32 12.81 9.77 -2.32
CA ALA A 32 12.96 10.46 -1.04
C ALA A 32 14.22 10.03 -0.28
N ILE A 33 14.51 8.73 -0.26
CA ILE A 33 15.78 8.19 0.27
C ILE A 33 16.97 8.78 -0.48
N GLY A 34 16.90 8.86 -1.81
CA GLY A 34 17.92 9.48 -2.64
C GLY A 34 18.15 10.96 -2.29
N ALA A 35 17.07 11.72 -2.08
CA ALA A 35 17.17 13.14 -1.71
C ALA A 35 17.83 13.34 -0.34
N VAL A 36 17.42 12.58 0.68
CA VAL A 36 18.05 12.64 2.02
C VAL A 36 19.51 12.19 1.93
N ARG A 37 19.82 11.13 1.17
CA ARG A 37 21.20 10.70 0.93
C ARG A 37 22.02 11.83 0.31
N ASP A 38 21.52 12.47 -0.74
CA ASP A 38 22.26 13.51 -1.46
C ASP A 38 22.45 14.78 -0.59
N GLN A 39 21.56 15.00 0.40
CA GLN A 39 21.72 16.04 1.41
C GLN A 39 22.81 15.73 2.44
N VAL A 40 22.92 14.47 2.89
CA VAL A 40 23.87 14.09 3.96
C VAL A 40 25.24 13.67 3.42
N TYR A 41 25.34 13.29 2.15
CA TYR A 41 26.62 12.92 1.52
C TYR A 41 27.32 14.13 0.90
N VAL A 42 28.45 14.53 1.49
CA VAL A 42 29.31 15.60 0.99
C VAL A 42 30.67 15.02 0.60
N SER A 43 31.12 15.29 -0.62
CA SER A 43 32.42 14.81 -1.13
C SER A 43 32.64 13.29 -0.99
N GLY A 44 31.58 12.51 -1.15
CA GLY A 44 31.63 11.04 -1.10
C GLY A 44 31.64 10.43 0.30
N ARG A 45 31.40 11.22 1.36
CA ARG A 45 31.27 10.74 2.74
C ARG A 45 30.03 11.32 3.39
N VAL A 46 29.51 10.64 4.41
CA VAL A 46 28.42 11.16 5.24
C VAL A 46 28.96 12.29 6.12
N ASP A 47 28.29 13.43 6.10
CA ASP A 47 28.48 14.51 7.06
C ASP A 47 27.61 14.24 8.30
N GLU A 48 28.23 14.11 9.47
CA GLU A 48 27.55 13.74 10.72
C GLU A 48 26.59 14.82 11.20
N ALA A 49 26.89 16.11 10.97
CA ALA A 49 26.02 17.20 11.39
C ALA A 49 24.77 17.26 10.50
N LEU A 50 24.94 17.08 9.19
CA LEU A 50 23.80 16.99 8.26
C LEU A 50 22.95 15.74 8.53
N LEU A 51 23.59 14.59 8.83
CA LEU A 51 22.86 13.39 9.22
C LEU A 51 22.07 13.60 10.51
N HIS A 52 22.65 14.27 11.51
CA HIS A 52 21.94 14.57 12.75
C HIS A 52 20.70 15.44 12.49
N ASN A 53 20.82 16.45 11.62
CA ASN A 53 19.69 17.30 11.24
C ASN A 53 18.61 16.55 10.44
N ALA A 54 18.99 15.54 9.66
CA ALA A 54 18.10 14.69 8.88
C ALA A 54 17.64 13.43 9.65
N GLN A 55 17.88 13.34 10.97
CA GLN A 55 17.62 12.12 11.73
C GLN A 55 16.14 11.73 11.75
N GLN A 56 15.24 12.70 11.90
CA GLN A 56 13.80 12.46 11.86
C GLN A 56 13.37 11.93 10.49
N ASP A 57 13.84 12.55 9.41
CA ASP A 57 13.55 12.11 8.05
C ASP A 57 14.06 10.68 7.81
N CYS A 58 15.24 10.33 8.34
CA CYS A 58 15.76 8.96 8.28
C CYS A 58 14.84 7.96 8.99
N TYR A 59 14.30 8.30 10.17
CA TYR A 59 13.37 7.43 10.89
C TYR A 59 12.05 7.27 10.14
N ASP A 60 11.49 8.36 9.63
CA ASP A 60 10.23 8.33 8.88
C ASP A 60 10.39 7.50 7.60
N LEU A 61 11.50 7.66 6.87
CA LEU A 61 11.82 6.84 5.70
C LEU A 61 12.01 5.35 6.05
N ALA A 62 12.60 5.03 7.19
CA ALA A 62 12.74 3.64 7.65
C ALA A 62 11.38 3.01 7.94
N MET A 63 10.47 3.75 8.61
CA MET A 63 9.11 3.29 8.88
C MET A 63 8.31 3.08 7.60
N LEU A 64 8.37 4.02 6.65
CA LEU A 64 7.73 3.89 5.35
C LEU A 64 8.30 2.72 4.54
N SER A 65 9.60 2.45 4.65
CA SER A 65 10.24 1.28 4.02
C SER A 65 9.71 -0.03 4.59
N ALA A 66 9.53 -0.12 5.91
CA ALA A 66 8.94 -1.28 6.56
C ALA A 66 7.48 -1.49 6.13
N ASP A 67 6.70 -0.41 6.05
CA ASP A 67 5.31 -0.45 5.56
C ASP A 67 5.21 -0.98 4.13
N VAL A 68 6.02 -0.43 3.20
CA VAL A 68 6.05 -0.89 1.80
C VAL A 68 6.52 -2.34 1.69
N TRP A 69 7.50 -2.76 2.48
CA TRP A 69 7.98 -4.14 2.51
C TRP A 69 6.89 -5.10 3.00
N SER A 70 6.22 -4.76 4.10
CA SER A 70 5.13 -5.58 4.65
C SER A 70 3.98 -5.75 3.66
N ALA A 71 3.64 -4.67 2.94
CA ALA A 71 2.59 -4.72 1.92
C ALA A 71 2.99 -5.59 0.72
N GLN A 72 4.27 -5.56 0.32
CA GLN A 72 4.81 -6.48 -0.69
C GLN A 72 4.67 -7.94 -0.27
N CYS A 73 5.04 -8.28 0.97
CA CYS A 73 4.91 -9.65 1.49
C CYS A 73 3.46 -10.14 1.47
N LEU A 74 2.49 -9.25 1.78
CA LEU A 74 1.07 -9.61 1.72
C LEU A 74 0.58 -9.84 0.29
N VAL A 75 1.05 -9.07 -0.69
CA VAL A 75 0.74 -9.31 -2.11
C VAL A 75 1.26 -10.66 -2.55
N GLU A 76 2.53 -10.98 -2.24
CA GLU A 76 3.13 -12.28 -2.55
C GLU A 76 2.37 -13.43 -1.89
N PHE A 77 1.95 -13.26 -0.62
CA PHE A 77 1.15 -14.25 0.07
C PHE A 77 -0.24 -14.43 -0.59
N ALA A 78 -0.92 -13.34 -0.94
CA ALA A 78 -2.23 -13.38 -1.59
C ALA A 78 -2.19 -14.07 -2.96
N GLU A 79 -1.08 -13.97 -3.70
CA GLU A 79 -0.89 -14.71 -4.95
C GLU A 79 -0.92 -16.23 -4.72
N THR A 80 -0.32 -16.71 -3.62
CA THR A 80 -0.37 -18.14 -3.24
C THR A 80 -1.74 -18.56 -2.71
N GLN A 81 -2.55 -17.62 -2.24
CA GLN A 81 -3.87 -17.82 -1.64
C GLN A 81 -5.00 -17.19 -2.46
N SER A 82 -4.84 -17.10 -3.78
CA SER A 82 -5.74 -16.36 -4.68
C SER A 82 -7.21 -16.77 -4.62
N ARG A 83 -7.53 -17.99 -4.12
CA ARG A 83 -8.90 -18.46 -3.90
C ARG A 83 -9.55 -17.92 -2.62
N SER A 84 -8.77 -17.39 -1.69
CA SER A 84 -9.26 -16.83 -0.43
C SER A 84 -9.67 -15.38 -0.61
N SER A 85 -10.99 -15.14 -0.66
CA SER A 85 -11.55 -13.79 -0.75
C SER A 85 -11.13 -12.92 0.43
N LEU A 86 -11.05 -13.50 1.64
CA LEU A 86 -10.62 -12.80 2.85
C LEU A 86 -9.16 -12.33 2.74
N VAL A 87 -8.25 -13.21 2.33
CA VAL A 87 -6.82 -12.86 2.19
C VAL A 87 -6.64 -11.80 1.12
N CYS A 88 -7.32 -11.93 -0.02
CA CYS A 88 -7.26 -10.95 -1.10
C CYS A 88 -7.77 -9.57 -0.64
N GLN A 89 -8.94 -9.52 0.01
CA GLN A 89 -9.55 -8.28 0.49
C GLN A 89 -8.69 -7.60 1.57
N LEU A 90 -8.15 -8.36 2.53
CA LEU A 90 -7.23 -7.83 3.53
C LEU A 90 -5.99 -7.21 2.85
N THR A 91 -5.43 -7.94 1.89
CA THR A 91 -4.22 -7.52 1.17
C THR A 91 -4.46 -6.23 0.40
N TRP A 92 -5.55 -6.12 -0.37
CA TRP A 92 -5.82 -4.91 -1.16
C TRP A 92 -6.03 -3.68 -0.27
N LYS A 93 -6.76 -3.82 0.85
CA LYS A 93 -6.98 -2.74 1.82
C LYS A 93 -5.67 -2.29 2.45
N PHE A 94 -4.87 -3.25 2.90
CA PHE A 94 -3.57 -2.97 3.50
C PHE A 94 -2.63 -2.27 2.50
N VAL A 95 -2.55 -2.77 1.26
CA VAL A 95 -1.75 -2.14 0.20
C VAL A 95 -2.23 -0.71 -0.07
N ALA A 96 -3.53 -0.49 -0.25
CA ALA A 96 -4.07 0.84 -0.51
C ALA A 96 -3.79 1.81 0.65
N GLU A 97 -3.91 1.36 1.90
CA GLU A 97 -3.56 2.14 3.09
C GLU A 97 -2.09 2.54 3.10
N LYS A 98 -1.17 1.57 2.92
CA LYS A 98 0.28 1.84 2.97
C LYS A 98 0.75 2.71 1.82
N VAL A 99 0.24 2.48 0.61
CA VAL A 99 0.53 3.31 -0.56
C VAL A 99 0.08 4.75 -0.34
N ARG A 100 -1.13 4.96 0.21
CA ARG A 100 -1.61 6.30 0.57
C ARG A 100 -0.79 6.95 1.68
N GLY A 101 -0.36 6.17 2.68
CA GLY A 101 0.53 6.64 3.75
C GLY A 101 1.85 7.19 3.20
N VAL A 102 2.51 6.44 2.30
CA VAL A 102 3.72 6.91 1.60
C VAL A 102 3.45 8.21 0.85
N MET A 103 2.34 8.30 0.11
CA MET A 103 2.00 9.52 -0.62
C MET A 103 1.76 10.71 0.33
N ALA A 104 0.99 10.51 1.39
CA ALA A 104 0.68 11.56 2.36
C ALA A 104 1.94 12.09 3.05
N ALA A 105 2.87 11.21 3.42
CA ALA A 105 4.15 11.60 4.02
C ALA A 105 4.97 12.50 3.08
N GLN A 106 4.97 12.20 1.77
CA GLN A 106 5.65 13.06 0.78
C GLN A 106 5.00 14.43 0.63
N PHE A 107 3.68 14.53 0.75
CA PHE A 107 2.99 15.82 0.72
C PHE A 107 3.20 16.64 1.99
N ALA A 108 3.33 15.98 3.14
CA ALA A 108 3.60 16.66 4.41
C ALA A 108 5.04 17.20 4.49
N GLY A 109 6.01 16.52 3.86
CA GLY A 109 7.43 16.89 3.84
C GLY A 109 7.87 17.82 2.69
N ALA A 110 6.95 18.59 2.11
CA ALA A 110 7.04 19.25 0.79
C ALA A 110 8.19 20.27 0.51
N SER A 111 9.26 20.36 1.29
CA SER A 111 10.35 21.31 1.01
C SER A 111 11.39 20.80 -0.01
N THR A 112 11.46 19.50 -0.33
CA THR A 112 12.59 18.94 -1.13
C THR A 112 12.24 18.30 -2.47
N LEU A 113 10.98 18.09 -2.87
CA LEU A 113 10.69 17.21 -4.02
C LEU A 113 9.61 17.73 -5.00
N GLU A 114 10.03 18.58 -5.94
CA GLU A 114 9.34 18.77 -7.24
C GLU A 114 9.06 17.43 -7.96
N SER A 115 9.91 16.42 -7.74
CA SER A 115 9.78 15.06 -8.30
C SER A 115 8.62 14.24 -7.73
N SER A 116 8.22 14.49 -6.48
CA SER A 116 7.08 13.78 -5.86
C SER A 116 5.76 14.22 -6.48
N ARG A 117 5.65 15.48 -6.89
CA ARG A 117 4.49 16.03 -7.61
C ARG A 117 4.29 15.38 -8.99
N LYS A 118 5.35 15.24 -9.79
CA LYS A 118 5.28 14.55 -11.11
C LYS A 118 4.84 13.10 -10.97
N THR A 119 5.26 12.42 -9.91
CA THR A 119 4.87 11.03 -9.65
C THR A 119 3.40 10.94 -9.28
N PHE A 120 2.86 11.92 -8.55
CA PHE A 120 1.43 11.97 -8.23
C PHE A 120 0.54 12.34 -9.42
N GLU A 121 0.99 13.28 -10.26
CA GLU A 121 0.30 13.58 -11.53
C GLU A 121 0.22 12.34 -12.43
N SER A 122 1.21 11.44 -12.35
CA SER A 122 1.17 10.14 -13.04
C SER A 122 0.16 9.13 -12.47
N LEU A 123 -0.21 9.26 -11.19
CA LEU A 123 -1.28 8.45 -10.55
C LEU A 123 -2.66 8.92 -10.98
N ALA A 124 -2.89 10.24 -10.98
CA ALA A 124 -4.12 10.83 -11.51
C ALA A 124 -4.34 10.46 -12.99
N ALA A 125 -3.27 10.21 -13.74
CA ALA A 125 -3.32 9.73 -15.13
C ALA A 125 -3.68 8.24 -15.28
N ARG A 126 -3.88 7.48 -14.18
CA ARG A 126 -4.20 6.04 -14.20
C ARG A 126 -5.52 5.77 -13.46
N PRO A 127 -6.68 5.94 -14.12
CA PRO A 127 -8.00 5.88 -13.48
C PRO A 127 -8.27 4.59 -12.70
N ALA A 128 -7.87 3.43 -13.24
CA ALA A 128 -8.06 2.14 -12.57
C ALA A 128 -7.24 2.02 -11.26
N LEU A 129 -6.05 2.63 -11.22
CA LEU A 129 -5.21 2.62 -10.04
C LEU A 129 -5.74 3.58 -8.97
N GLN A 130 -6.21 4.75 -9.39
CA GLN A 130 -6.87 5.70 -8.50
C GLN A 130 -8.14 5.07 -7.91
N GLN A 131 -8.96 4.42 -8.73
CA GLN A 131 -10.15 3.70 -8.29
C GLN A 131 -9.81 2.60 -7.28
N PHE A 132 -8.77 1.78 -7.53
CA PHE A 132 -8.30 0.77 -6.58
C PHE A 132 -7.94 1.39 -5.22
N LEU A 133 -7.19 2.49 -5.22
CA LEU A 133 -6.82 3.18 -3.98
C LEU A 133 -8.05 3.74 -3.26
N ASP A 134 -9.02 4.26 -4.01
CA ASP A 134 -10.26 4.82 -3.49
C ASP A 134 -11.17 3.77 -2.86
N GLU A 135 -11.38 2.66 -3.54
CA GLU A 135 -12.23 1.56 -3.07
C GLU A 135 -11.63 0.85 -1.86
N HIS A 136 -10.34 0.53 -1.90
CA HIS A 136 -9.71 -0.29 -0.86
C HIS A 136 -9.12 0.53 0.28
N GLY A 137 -8.72 1.78 0.03
CA GLY A 137 -8.13 2.65 1.05
C GLY A 137 -9.15 3.49 1.82
N ALA A 138 -10.45 3.47 1.48
CA ALA A 138 -11.47 4.21 2.21
C ALA A 138 -11.65 3.68 3.64
N ARG A 139 -11.95 4.57 4.59
CA ARG A 139 -12.10 4.23 6.01
C ARG A 139 -13.21 3.20 6.26
N ASP A 140 -14.26 3.26 5.45
CA ASP A 140 -15.41 2.35 5.53
C ASP A 140 -15.12 0.96 4.94
N SER A 141 -14.00 0.80 4.23
CA SER A 141 -13.65 -0.46 3.57
C SER A 141 -13.38 -1.59 4.59
N TYR A 142 -13.00 -1.27 5.82
CA TYR A 142 -12.75 -2.28 6.87
C TYR A 142 -14.04 -2.89 7.46
N ALA A 143 -15.20 -2.27 7.29
CA ALA A 143 -16.47 -2.83 7.77
C ALA A 143 -16.82 -4.14 7.07
N ASP A 144 -16.62 -4.20 5.75
CA ASP A 144 -16.81 -5.42 4.95
C ASP A 144 -15.82 -6.54 5.34
N LEU A 145 -14.60 -6.16 5.72
CA LEU A 145 -13.60 -7.11 6.21
C LEU A 145 -14.02 -7.71 7.56
N GLY A 146 -14.55 -6.88 8.47
CA GLY A 146 -15.10 -7.32 9.76
C GLY A 146 -16.26 -8.32 9.59
N ARG A 147 -17.14 -8.09 8.61
CA ARG A 147 -18.19 -9.06 8.25
C ARG A 147 -17.59 -10.37 7.72
N LEU A 148 -16.65 -10.32 6.78
CA LEU A 148 -16.00 -11.50 6.21
C LEU A 148 -15.30 -12.37 7.28
N LEU A 149 -14.61 -11.72 8.23
CA LEU A 149 -13.99 -12.40 9.37
C LEU A 149 -15.04 -13.14 10.20
N SER A 150 -16.14 -12.45 10.54
CA SER A 150 -17.23 -13.02 11.35
C SER A 150 -17.91 -14.21 10.64
N GLU A 151 -18.14 -14.12 9.33
CA GLU A 151 -18.73 -15.22 8.53
C GLU A 151 -17.79 -16.43 8.42
N THR A 152 -16.48 -16.18 8.33
CA THR A 152 -15.45 -17.24 8.29
C THR A 152 -15.39 -17.98 9.63
N GLU A 153 -15.44 -17.28 10.76
CA GLU A 153 -15.52 -17.87 12.10
C GLU A 153 -16.76 -18.76 12.28
N VAL A 154 -17.92 -18.29 11.82
CA VAL A 154 -19.18 -19.05 11.90
C VAL A 154 -19.11 -20.34 11.08
N ASN A 155 -18.47 -20.32 9.91
CA ASN A 155 -18.32 -21.52 9.08
C ASN A 155 -17.32 -22.52 9.66
N ILE A 156 -16.24 -22.07 10.30
CA ILE A 156 -15.32 -22.94 11.02
C ILE A 156 -16.04 -23.59 12.22
N GLY A 157 -16.84 -22.84 12.97
CA GLY A 157 -17.64 -23.35 14.10
C GLY A 157 -18.69 -24.41 13.70
N LYS A 158 -19.23 -24.33 12.48
CA LYS A 158 -20.17 -25.34 11.94
C LYS A 158 -19.50 -26.62 11.43
N THR A 159 -18.20 -26.56 11.11
CA THR A 159 -17.45 -27.71 10.57
C THR A 159 -16.88 -28.61 11.70
N VAL A 160 -16.89 -28.12 12.94
CA VAL A 160 -16.49 -28.87 14.15
C VAL A 160 -17.73 -29.42 14.86
N THR A 161 -18.54 -30.22 14.16
CA THR A 161 -19.46 -31.16 14.83
C THR A 161 -18.71 -32.46 15.04
N PHE A 162 -18.12 -32.62 16.23
CA PHE A 162 -17.61 -33.91 16.68
C PHE A 162 -18.75 -34.94 16.63
N PRO A 163 -18.59 -36.10 15.98
CA PRO A 163 -19.53 -37.18 16.14
C PRO A 163 -19.47 -37.64 17.60
N MET A 164 -20.54 -37.36 18.36
CA MET A 164 -20.71 -37.99 19.66
C MET A 164 -20.84 -39.50 19.43
N ARG A 165 -19.86 -40.25 19.96
CA ARG A 165 -19.96 -41.70 20.13
C ARG A 165 -20.77 -42.02 21.37
#